data_AF-A0AAW5HL62-F1
#
_entry.id   AF-A0AAW5HL62-F1
#
_cell.length_a   1.000
_cell.length_b   1.000
_cell.length_c   1.000
_cell.angle_alpha   90.00
_cell.angle_beta   90.00
_cell.angle_gamma   90.00
#
_symmetry.space_group_name_H-M   'P 1'
#
loop_
_entity.id
_entity.type
_entity.pdbx_description
1 polymer ?
#
loop_
_entity_poly.entity_id
_entity_poly.type
_entity_poly.pdbx_seq_one_letter_code
_entity_poly.pdbx_strand_id
1 'polypeptide(L)'
;GAQAEHRLPEELSGISRKLHAFALGETGQVGLSEEEQRLLRDRYVHASANWNALKGLRNSVLDVLFVNRPGAGGRVTHANPAQ
;
A
#
# COMPACT_ATOMS: atom_id res chain seq x y z
N GLY A 1 -20.96 9.15 1.53
CA GLY A 1 -20.64 7.71 1.49
C GLY A 1 -21.91 6.86 1.43
N ALA A 2 -22.70 6.96 0.36
CA ALA A 2 -23.93 6.16 0.18
C ALA A 2 -23.81 5.08 -0.92
N GLN A 3 -22.66 5.05 -1.60
CA GLN A 3 -22.33 4.10 -2.65
C GLN A 3 -21.91 2.75 -2.02
N ALA A 4 -22.44 1.64 -2.54
CA ALA A 4 -22.18 0.30 -2.01
C ALA A 4 -20.70 -0.09 -2.13
N GLU A 5 -20.01 0.37 -3.18
CA GLU A 5 -18.59 0.15 -3.42
C GLU A 5 -17.65 0.82 -2.41
N HIS A 6 -18.17 1.75 -1.60
CA HIS A 6 -17.41 2.42 -0.55
C HIS A 6 -17.71 1.88 0.84
N ARG A 7 -18.54 0.83 0.94
CA ARG A 7 -18.82 0.20 2.24
C ARG A 7 -17.60 -0.61 2.69
N LEU A 8 -17.16 -0.35 3.90
CA LEU A 8 -16.08 -1.08 4.52
C LEU A 8 -16.58 -2.46 5.00
N PRO A 9 -15.88 -3.56 4.67
CA PRO A 9 -16.14 -4.87 5.28
C PRO A 9 -16.07 -4.79 6.81
N GLU A 10 -16.95 -5.54 7.48
CA GLU A 10 -17.06 -5.50 8.95
C GLU A 10 -15.74 -5.86 9.66
N GLU A 11 -15.00 -6.84 9.13
CA GLU A 11 -13.69 -7.26 9.63
C GLU A 11 -12.62 -6.15 9.58
N LEU A 12 -12.82 -5.10 8.77
CA LEU A 12 -11.92 -3.94 8.70
C LEU A 12 -12.38 -2.78 9.58
N SER A 13 -13.57 -2.83 10.19
CA SER A 13 -14.13 -1.72 10.97
C SER A 13 -13.22 -1.32 12.15
N GLY A 14 -12.69 -2.31 12.88
CA GLY A 14 -11.75 -2.07 13.98
C GLY A 14 -10.43 -1.46 13.50
N ILE A 15 -9.88 -1.99 12.42
CA ILE A 15 -8.66 -1.51 11.77
C ILE A 15 -8.81 -0.06 11.32
N SER A 16 -9.93 0.25 10.64
CA SER A 16 -10.24 1.60 10.17
C SER A 16 -10.26 2.59 11.33
N ARG A 17 -10.93 2.26 12.44
CA ARG A 17 -10.97 3.15 13.61
C ARG A 17 -9.58 3.46 14.16
N LYS A 18 -8.73 2.43 14.29
CA LYS A 18 -7.34 2.58 14.77
C LYS A 18 -6.51 3.47 13.85
N LEU A 19 -6.62 3.25 12.53
CA LEU A 19 -5.92 4.07 11.54
C LEU A 19 -6.38 5.53 11.58
N HIS A 20 -7.67 5.79 11.76
CA HIS A 20 -8.20 7.15 11.91
C HIS A 20 -7.70 7.81 13.20
N ALA A 21 -7.76 7.14 14.34
CA ALA A 21 -7.29 7.69 15.62
C ALA A 21 -5.80 8.08 15.53
N PHE A 22 -4.97 7.25 14.90
CA PHE A 22 -3.57 7.58 14.66
C PHE A 22 -3.40 8.77 13.70
N ALA A 23 -4.10 8.78 12.57
CA ALA A 23 -4.00 9.85 11.58
C ALA A 23 -4.48 11.21 12.11
N LEU A 24 -5.45 11.20 13.03
CA LEU A 24 -5.97 12.39 13.71
C LEU A 24 -5.14 12.80 14.94
N GLY A 25 -4.10 12.04 15.30
CA GLY A 25 -3.23 12.33 16.44
C GLY A 25 -3.83 12.00 17.80
N GLU A 26 -4.97 11.30 17.86
CA GLU A 26 -5.58 10.82 19.09
C GLU A 26 -4.72 9.74 19.77
N THR A 27 -3.94 9.01 18.97
CA THR A 27 -2.95 8.04 19.46
C THR A 27 -1.57 8.31 18.82
N GLY A 28 -0.50 8.17 19.62
CA GLY A 28 0.88 8.32 19.12
C GLY A 28 1.38 7.14 18.26
N GLN A 29 0.61 6.07 18.17
CA GLN A 29 0.92 4.88 17.37
C GLN A 29 -0.34 4.29 16.74
N VAL A 30 -0.15 3.57 15.64
CA VAL A 30 -1.23 2.94 14.86
C VAL A 30 -1.98 1.86 15.65
N GLY A 31 -1.31 1.11 16.52
CA GLY A 31 -1.97 0.17 17.44
C GLY A 31 -2.67 -1.04 16.79
N LEU A 32 -2.27 -1.44 15.58
CA LEU A 32 -2.77 -2.66 14.93
C LEU A 32 -2.12 -3.92 15.53
N SER A 33 -2.93 -4.94 15.82
CA SER A 33 -2.43 -6.25 16.26
C SER A 33 -1.77 -7.01 15.10
N GLU A 34 -0.99 -8.03 15.42
CA GLU A 34 -0.36 -8.88 14.40
C GLU A 34 -1.40 -9.56 13.49
N GLU A 35 -2.54 -9.99 14.04
CA GLU A 35 -3.64 -10.60 13.29
C GLU A 35 -4.27 -9.60 12.32
N GLU A 36 -4.49 -8.36 12.77
CA GLU A 36 -5.03 -7.29 11.93
C GLU A 36 -4.06 -6.93 10.80
N GLN A 37 -2.76 -6.82 11.10
CA GLN A 37 -1.75 -6.57 10.08
C GLN A 37 -1.66 -7.73 9.08
N ARG A 38 -1.75 -8.97 9.54
CA ARG A 38 -1.77 -10.15 8.67
C ARG A 38 -3.00 -10.16 7.78
N LEU A 39 -4.19 -9.88 8.32
CA LEU A 39 -5.42 -9.78 7.55
C LEU A 39 -5.27 -8.76 6.41
N LEU A 40 -4.70 -7.58 6.70
CA LEU A 40 -4.43 -6.57 5.69
C LEU A 40 -3.48 -7.10 4.62
N ARG A 41 -2.32 -7.65 5.00
CA ARG A 41 -1.31 -8.16 4.06
C ARG A 41 -1.85 -9.28 3.17
N ASP A 42 -2.63 -10.19 3.73
CA ASP A 42 -3.08 -11.40 3.01
C ASP A 42 -4.25 -11.11 2.06
N ARG A 43 -5.12 -10.13 2.37
CA ARG A 43 -6.39 -9.93 1.63
C ARG A 43 -6.59 -8.55 1.03
N TYR A 44 -5.99 -7.51 1.60
CA TYR A 44 -6.35 -6.12 1.27
C TYR A 44 -5.18 -5.27 0.77
N VAL A 45 -3.94 -5.67 1.03
CA VAL A 45 -2.73 -5.00 0.54
C VAL A 45 -2.22 -5.71 -0.69
N HIS A 46 -2.23 -5.01 -1.83
CA HIS A 46 -1.74 -5.56 -3.08
C HIS A 46 -0.21 -5.53 -3.16
N ALA A 47 0.38 -6.63 -3.63
CA ALA A 47 1.79 -6.71 -3.99
C ALA A 47 2.05 -5.94 -5.30
N SER A 48 2.21 -4.62 -5.19
CA SER A 48 2.43 -3.74 -6.35
C SER A 48 3.80 -3.95 -7.00
N ALA A 49 4.81 -4.34 -6.23
CA ALA A 49 6.14 -4.66 -6.74
C ALA A 49 6.17 -6.10 -7.29
N ASN A 50 6.49 -6.25 -8.58
CA ASN A 50 6.53 -7.53 -9.29
C ASN A 50 7.46 -7.49 -10.50
N TRP A 51 7.79 -8.66 -11.04
CA TRP A 51 8.66 -8.83 -12.21
C TRP A 51 7.88 -9.01 -13.52
N ASN A 52 6.68 -8.43 -13.63
CA ASN A 52 5.92 -8.53 -14.87
C ASN A 52 6.58 -7.67 -15.95
N ALA A 53 6.91 -8.32 -17.08
CA ALA A 53 7.54 -7.69 -18.22
C ALA A 53 6.49 -6.94 -19.04
N LEU A 54 6.69 -5.63 -19.22
CA LEU A 54 5.98 -4.86 -20.22
C LEU A 54 6.71 -5.01 -21.55
N LYS A 55 6.03 -5.65 -22.51
CA LYS A 55 6.56 -5.95 -23.85
C LYS A 55 5.90 -5.07 -24.90
N GLY A 56 6.62 -4.77 -25.96
CA GLY A 56 6.03 -4.11 -27.13
C GLY A 56 5.68 -2.63 -26.91
N LEU A 57 6.47 -1.91 -26.11
CA LEU A 57 6.43 -0.44 -26.13
C LEU A 57 6.84 0.01 -27.53
N ARG A 58 5.85 0.27 -28.40
CA ARG A 58 6.02 0.71 -29.78
C ARG A 58 6.70 2.08 -29.93
N ASN A 59 7.17 2.65 -28.84
CA ASN A 59 7.65 4.03 -28.69
C ASN A 59 8.92 4.14 -27.82
N SER A 60 9.62 3.04 -27.51
CA SER A 60 10.89 3.10 -26.76
C SER A 60 11.96 2.21 -27.40
N VAL A 61 13.24 2.57 -27.22
CA VAL A 61 14.41 1.76 -27.62
C VAL A 61 14.47 0.40 -26.90
N LEU A 62 13.71 0.22 -25.81
CA LEU A 62 13.71 -0.98 -24.99
C LEU A 62 12.66 -1.99 -25.46
N ASP A 63 13.11 -3.20 -25.78
CA ASP A 63 12.24 -4.33 -26.14
C ASP A 63 11.43 -4.88 -24.95
N VAL A 64 11.97 -4.71 -23.72
CA VAL A 64 11.37 -5.20 -22.47
C VAL A 64 11.63 -4.20 -21.33
N LEU A 65 10.60 -3.90 -20.54
CA LEU A 65 10.69 -3.04 -19.35
C LEU A 65 9.97 -3.68 -18.16
N PHE A 66 10.57 -3.63 -16.97
CA PHE A 66 9.95 -4.08 -15.72
C PHE A 66 9.60 -2.89 -14.83
N VAL A 67 8.48 -2.24 -15.13
CA VAL A 67 8.05 -0.99 -14.46
C VAL A 67 7.90 -1.15 -12.94
N ASN A 68 7.40 -2.31 -12.51
CA ASN A 68 7.12 -2.59 -11.10
C ASN A 68 8.22 -3.38 -10.39
N ARG A 69 9.41 -3.46 -10.97
CA ARG A 69 10.51 -4.26 -10.42
C ARG A 69 10.79 -3.88 -8.96
N PRO A 70 10.82 -4.85 -8.02
CA PRO A 70 11.19 -4.58 -6.64
C PRO A 70 12.59 -3.98 -6.52
N GLY A 71 12.75 -2.96 -5.67
CA GLY A 71 14.07 -2.44 -5.30
C GLY A 71 14.82 -3.42 -4.40
N ALA A 72 16.15 -3.47 -4.51
CA ALA A 72 17.00 -4.41 -3.78
C ALA A 72 16.88 -4.34 -2.23
N GLY A 73 16.34 -3.24 -1.70
CA GLY A 73 16.03 -3.06 -0.27
C GLY A 73 14.61 -2.55 0.00
N GLY A 74 13.68 -2.72 -0.95
CA GLY A 74 12.33 -2.17 -0.85
C GLY A 74 12.26 -0.68 -1.16
N ARG A 75 11.36 0.05 -0.48
CA ARG A 75 11.09 1.46 -0.72
C ARG A 75 12.19 2.34 -0.13
N VAL A 76 12.86 3.14 -0.96
CA VAL A 76 13.81 4.17 -0.53
C VAL A 76 13.03 5.40 -0.05
N THR A 77 13.36 5.91 1.13
CA THR A 77 12.80 7.14 1.70
C THR A 77 13.86 8.24 1.68
N HIS A 78 13.51 9.41 1.17
CA HIS A 78 14.38 10.58 1.18
C HIS A 78 13.84 11.59 2.20
N ALA A 79 14.72 12.17 3.01
CA ALA A 79 14.35 13.23 3.94
C ALA A 79 13.84 14.45 3.17
N ASN A 80 12.93 15.22 3.78
CA ASN A 80 12.53 16.50 3.22
C ASN A 80 13.73 17.46 3.33
N PRO A 81 14.26 18.00 2.20
CA PRO A 81 15.42 18.88 2.24
C PRO A 81 15.18 20.22 2.97
N ALA A 82 13.94 20.55 3.33
CA ALA A 82 13.58 21.75 4.08
C ALA A 82 13.40 21.53 5.60
N GLN A 83 13.89 20.41 6.15
CA GLN A 83 13.97 20.16 7.60
C GLN A 83 15.31 20.59 8.18
#